data_AF-A0A117M9T9-F1
#
_entry.id   AF-A0A117M9T9-F1
#
_cell.length_a   1.000
_cell.length_b   1.000
_cell.length_c   1.000
_cell.angle_alpha   90.00
_cell.angle_beta   90.00
_cell.angle_gamma   90.00
#
_symmetry.space_group_name_H-M   'P 1'
#
loop_
_entity.id
_entity.type
_entity.pdbx_description
1 polymer ?
#
loop_
_entity_poly.entity_id
_entity_poly.type
_entity_poly.pdbx_seq_one_letter_code
_entity_poly.pdbx_strand_id
1 'polypeptide(L)'
;MKYPLYDKFQKVIISLLLLGLISACSPGTPQVDPSNLTFENVDIATAASAQALATSFIEAWQAEDYAIMYRMLSSLSRDAITEEAFQNEYEDAANRLTLDFIEFQLLSTMAKGKQAEVAYRVDFNTRVLGALSRDMVMQLIYENNAWKIQWSRTLILPELEDGRNLEFVHQVPSRGQIFDRQGAPMAAYEDALAIGLVPGEILPQQAALLYETLAEFSKYDAEELAVLVDSTPSDWYLPIISLSRGEAAPYIESLRGLSGVRIDEFRERYYVDGGVAPHVLGYRLYIPEEELDAYLRLGYRQDERIGAAGLEAVYEAELSGVHGGSLYLVDSDGKILSLFAASQPESGQSITTTIDKQLQMRLQDSLGDLRAAVVVMEIDTGRVLAMVSNPSFDPNAFDKSETEGGLLQSYFTDPDQPLFNRATQGQYPLGSVFKMISMSAALEKNLYSQYSSFFCEQSMWVCDSVTLYDWTYAYGTGASGELTLVEGLMRSCNPWFYRIG
;
A
#
# COMPACT_ATOMS: atom_id res chain seq x y z
N MET A 1 12.12 -4.43 -35.54
CA MET A 1 13.40 -4.47 -36.27
C MET A 1 14.19 -5.68 -35.80
N LYS A 2 14.48 -6.62 -36.71
CA LYS A 2 15.30 -7.82 -36.47
C LYS A 2 16.66 -7.60 -37.14
N TYR A 3 17.77 -7.85 -36.44
CA TYR A 3 19.03 -8.28 -37.05
C TYR A 3 19.80 -9.20 -36.06
N PRO A 4 20.18 -10.42 -36.49
CA PRO A 4 20.99 -11.38 -35.73
C PRO A 4 22.42 -11.52 -36.29
N LEU A 5 23.18 -12.49 -35.72
CA LEU A 5 24.41 -13.16 -36.24
C LEU A 5 25.75 -12.63 -35.65
N TYR A 6 26.84 -13.41 -35.47
CA TYR A 6 27.28 -14.68 -36.09
C TYR A 6 28.36 -15.34 -35.19
N ASP A 7 28.31 -16.67 -35.08
CA ASP A 7 29.28 -17.60 -34.47
C ASP A 7 30.40 -17.97 -35.47
N LYS A 8 31.66 -18.11 -35.04
CA LYS A 8 32.76 -18.69 -35.85
C LYS A 8 34.08 -18.81 -35.08
N PHE A 9 34.56 -20.03 -34.79
CA PHE A 9 35.50 -20.80 -35.64
C PHE A 9 36.23 -21.89 -34.83
N GLN A 10 36.43 -23.01 -35.52
CA GLN A 10 36.91 -24.30 -35.05
C GLN A 10 38.33 -24.60 -35.59
N LYS A 11 39.08 -25.45 -34.87
CA LYS A 11 40.15 -26.40 -35.29
C LYS A 11 41.64 -26.01 -35.16
N VAL A 12 42.45 -27.00 -34.72
CA VAL A 12 43.74 -27.55 -35.24
C VAL A 12 44.76 -27.81 -34.09
N ILE A 13 45.58 -28.87 -33.94
CA ILE A 13 45.83 -30.22 -34.50
C ILE A 13 46.75 -30.98 -33.49
N ILE A 14 46.67 -32.32 -33.53
CA ILE A 14 47.41 -33.39 -32.83
C ILE A 14 48.93 -33.45 -33.13
N SER A 15 49.75 -33.96 -32.18
CA SER A 15 50.95 -34.87 -32.35
C SER A 15 51.96 -34.70 -31.18
N LEU A 16 52.75 -35.64 -30.66
CA LEU A 16 52.92 -37.10 -30.69
C LEU A 16 54.04 -37.43 -29.66
N LEU A 17 54.02 -38.62 -29.04
CA LEU A 17 55.03 -39.14 -28.11
C LEU A 17 56.44 -39.29 -28.71
N LEU A 18 57.49 -39.14 -27.86
CA LEU A 18 58.74 -39.91 -28.00
C LEU A 18 59.46 -40.10 -26.64
N LEU A 19 59.88 -41.35 -26.38
CA LEU A 19 60.60 -41.85 -25.21
C LEU A 19 62.07 -41.38 -25.17
N GLY A 20 62.62 -41.28 -23.94
CA GLY A 20 64.06 -41.28 -23.68
C GLY A 20 64.37 -41.82 -22.28
N LEU A 21 64.98 -43.02 -22.22
CA LEU A 21 65.55 -43.67 -21.03
C LEU A 21 66.86 -42.98 -20.59
N ILE A 22 66.99 -42.62 -19.32
CA ILE A 22 68.29 -42.54 -18.62
C ILE A 22 68.11 -43.08 -17.19
N SER A 23 69.00 -43.98 -16.81
CA SER A 23 69.07 -44.65 -15.51
C SER A 23 70.15 -44.02 -14.62
N ALA A 24 69.90 -44.10 -13.30
CA ALA A 24 70.82 -44.15 -12.16
C ALA A 24 71.63 -42.89 -11.76
N CYS A 25 71.24 -42.27 -10.63
CA CYS A 25 71.87 -42.39 -9.29
C CYS A 25 71.58 -41.13 -8.45
N SER A 26 70.90 -41.29 -7.30
CA SER A 26 70.83 -40.27 -6.26
C SER A 26 70.78 -40.94 -4.87
N PRO A 27 71.41 -40.38 -3.84
CA PRO A 27 71.68 -41.03 -2.56
C PRO A 27 70.44 -41.09 -1.65
N GLY A 28 70.47 -42.03 -0.72
CA GLY A 28 69.34 -42.47 0.10
C GLY A 28 68.56 -41.36 0.80
N THR A 29 67.25 -41.35 0.55
CA THR A 29 66.23 -40.66 1.33
C THR A 29 65.93 -41.43 2.62
N PRO A 30 65.63 -40.75 3.74
CA PRO A 30 65.09 -41.41 4.93
C PRO A 30 63.75 -42.06 4.58
N GLN A 31 63.54 -43.32 4.98
CA GLN A 31 62.21 -43.91 5.01
C GLN A 31 61.34 -43.10 5.97
N VAL A 32 60.46 -42.26 5.41
CA VAL A 32 59.26 -41.83 6.11
C VAL A 32 58.26 -42.96 5.97
N ASP A 33 57.92 -43.57 7.09
CA ASP A 33 56.91 -44.60 7.22
C ASP A 33 55.55 -44.07 6.72
N PRO A 34 54.91 -44.67 5.69
CA PRO A 34 53.60 -44.21 5.20
C PRO A 34 52.46 -44.44 6.20
N SER A 35 52.72 -45.11 7.33
CA SER A 35 51.67 -45.52 8.27
C SER A 35 51.20 -44.43 9.24
N ASN A 36 51.61 -43.18 9.08
CA ASN A 36 51.17 -42.07 9.95
C ASN A 36 50.73 -40.79 9.21
N LEU A 37 50.08 -40.97 8.05
CA LEU A 37 49.18 -39.96 7.51
C LEU A 37 47.75 -40.46 7.63
N THR A 38 47.18 -40.32 8.82
CA THR A 38 45.73 -40.30 8.98
C THR A 38 45.22 -39.05 8.27
N PHE A 39 44.81 -39.19 7.01
CA PHE A 39 43.84 -38.26 6.46
C PHE A 39 42.58 -38.42 7.32
N GLU A 40 42.32 -37.44 8.19
CA GLU A 40 41.02 -37.27 8.82
C GLU A 40 40.02 -37.17 7.66
N ASN A 41 39.34 -38.26 7.37
CA ASN A 41 38.27 -38.29 6.38
C ASN A 41 37.23 -37.26 6.84
N VAL A 42 37.14 -36.14 6.12
CA VAL A 42 35.91 -35.36 6.06
C VAL A 42 34.84 -36.38 5.67
N ASP A 43 33.97 -36.72 6.61
CA ASP A 43 32.96 -37.76 6.39
C ASP A 43 31.92 -37.17 5.41
N ILE A 44 32.12 -37.42 4.12
CA ILE A 44 31.39 -36.78 2.99
C ILE A 44 29.87 -36.88 3.19
N ALA A 45 29.39 -37.97 3.80
CA ALA A 45 27.97 -38.15 4.12
C ALA A 45 27.46 -37.17 5.20
N THR A 46 28.30 -36.86 6.19
CA THR A 46 27.99 -35.88 7.24
C THR A 46 27.98 -34.45 6.69
N ALA A 47 28.89 -34.12 5.77
CA ALA A 47 28.91 -32.83 5.08
C ALA A 47 27.67 -32.65 4.19
N ALA A 48 27.29 -33.66 3.42
CA ALA A 48 26.10 -33.60 2.56
C ALA A 48 24.78 -33.42 3.34
N SER A 49 24.65 -34.08 4.49
CA SER A 49 23.46 -33.93 5.35
C SER A 49 23.40 -32.56 6.06
N ALA A 50 24.55 -32.01 6.48
CA ALA A 50 24.64 -30.65 6.99
C ALA A 50 24.25 -29.61 5.93
N GLN A 51 24.76 -29.78 4.70
CA GLN A 51 24.41 -28.93 3.56
C GLN A 51 22.91 -28.98 3.25
N ALA A 52 22.28 -30.16 3.31
CA ALA A 52 20.84 -30.30 3.08
C ALA A 52 20.01 -29.52 4.10
N LEU A 53 20.37 -29.57 5.40
CA LEU A 53 19.68 -28.78 6.43
C LEU A 53 19.83 -27.26 6.19
N ALA A 54 21.05 -26.80 5.88
CA ALA A 54 21.30 -25.39 5.60
C ALA A 54 20.51 -24.91 4.37
N THR A 55 20.42 -25.75 3.33
CA THR A 55 19.61 -25.47 2.14
C THR A 55 18.13 -25.30 2.51
N SER A 56 17.57 -26.24 3.27
CA SER A 56 16.17 -26.15 3.71
C SER A 56 15.89 -24.96 4.61
N PHE A 57 16.87 -24.50 5.40
CA PHE A 57 16.73 -23.29 6.20
C PHE A 57 16.66 -22.04 5.34
N ILE A 58 17.53 -21.92 4.32
CA ILE A 58 17.54 -20.76 3.42
C ILE A 58 16.31 -20.78 2.51
N GLU A 59 15.85 -21.95 2.07
CA GLU A 59 14.58 -22.10 1.33
C GLU A 59 13.37 -21.68 2.18
N ALA A 60 13.36 -22.04 3.48
CA ALA A 60 12.33 -21.56 4.39
C ALA A 60 12.42 -20.03 4.60
N TRP A 61 13.63 -19.46 4.64
CA TRP A 61 13.82 -18.01 4.69
C TRP A 61 13.33 -17.31 3.41
N GLN A 62 13.60 -17.87 2.23
CA GLN A 62 13.06 -17.38 0.95
C GLN A 62 11.54 -17.36 0.91
N ALA A 63 10.89 -18.30 1.60
CA ALA A 63 9.45 -18.38 1.73
C ALA A 63 8.90 -17.58 2.93
N GLU A 64 9.77 -16.91 3.69
CA GLU A 64 9.46 -16.24 4.96
C GLU A 64 8.75 -17.15 5.99
N ASP A 65 9.04 -18.46 5.97
CA ASP A 65 8.51 -19.42 6.93
C ASP A 65 9.43 -19.52 8.16
N TYR A 66 9.35 -18.49 9.00
CA TYR A 66 10.16 -18.36 10.21
C TYR A 66 9.90 -19.48 11.22
N ALA A 67 8.69 -20.04 11.25
CA ALA A 67 8.35 -21.18 12.11
C ALA A 67 9.11 -22.45 11.70
N ILE A 68 9.24 -22.73 10.40
CA ILE A 68 10.08 -23.83 9.91
C ILE A 68 11.55 -23.58 10.22
N MET A 69 12.05 -22.37 9.98
CA MET A 69 13.44 -21.99 10.30
C MET A 69 13.75 -22.22 11.78
N TYR A 70 12.86 -21.77 12.67
CA TYR A 70 13.03 -21.89 14.13
C TYR A 70 13.12 -23.35 14.61
N ARG A 71 12.39 -24.28 13.98
CA ARG A 71 12.44 -25.71 14.32
C ARG A 71 13.77 -26.38 13.95
N MET A 72 14.51 -25.81 13.00
CA MET A 72 15.83 -26.30 12.57
C MET A 72 16.96 -25.87 13.52
N LEU A 73 16.69 -24.94 14.44
CA LEU A 73 17.68 -24.44 15.39
C LEU A 73 18.09 -25.47 16.44
N SER A 74 19.32 -25.31 16.92
CA SER A 74 19.88 -26.07 18.04
C SER A 74 19.15 -25.76 19.34
N SER A 75 19.22 -26.68 20.29
CA SER A 75 18.62 -26.49 21.61
C SER A 75 19.18 -25.25 22.30
N LEU A 76 20.50 -25.01 22.21
CA LEU A 76 21.13 -23.80 22.73
C LEU A 76 20.56 -22.51 22.12
N SER A 77 20.34 -22.48 20.80
CA SER A 77 19.77 -21.30 20.14
C SER A 77 18.32 -21.05 20.59
N ARG A 78 17.49 -22.10 20.69
CA ARG A 78 16.10 -21.97 21.17
C ARG A 78 15.99 -21.64 22.66
N ASP A 79 17.01 -21.94 23.45
CA ASP A 79 17.09 -21.50 24.84
C ASP A 79 17.46 -20.00 24.94
N ALA A 80 18.14 -19.46 23.91
CA ALA A 80 18.61 -18.07 23.87
C ALA A 80 17.60 -17.08 23.27
N ILE A 81 16.73 -17.53 22.36
CA ILE A 81 15.70 -16.69 21.72
C ILE A 81 14.39 -17.46 21.57
N THR A 82 13.27 -16.78 21.81
CA THR A 82 11.93 -17.34 21.59
C THR A 82 11.59 -17.37 20.09
N GLU A 83 10.58 -18.16 19.70
CA GLU A 83 10.11 -18.22 18.31
C GLU A 83 9.61 -16.85 17.82
N GLU A 84 8.84 -16.15 18.65
CA GLU A 84 8.33 -14.80 18.37
C GLU A 84 9.47 -13.78 18.19
N ALA A 85 10.44 -13.75 19.11
CA ALA A 85 11.57 -12.83 18.99
C ALA A 85 12.45 -13.16 17.77
N PHE A 86 12.61 -14.44 17.43
CA PHE A 86 13.31 -14.88 16.22
C PHE A 86 12.60 -14.38 14.96
N GLN A 87 11.28 -14.54 14.88
CA GLN A 87 10.49 -14.04 13.77
C GLN A 87 10.63 -12.52 13.61
N ASN A 88 10.45 -11.78 14.71
CA ASN A 88 10.55 -10.32 14.71
C ASN A 88 11.93 -9.82 14.23
N GLU A 89 13.02 -10.51 14.56
CA GLU A 89 14.37 -10.15 14.08
C GLU A 89 14.50 -10.25 12.54
N TYR A 90 13.89 -11.26 11.92
CA TYR A 90 13.90 -11.37 10.46
C TYR A 90 12.94 -10.39 9.79
N GLU A 91 11.75 -10.19 10.36
CA GLU A 91 10.76 -9.23 9.83
C GLU A 91 11.27 -7.80 9.89
N ASP A 92 11.83 -7.38 11.05
CA ASP A 92 12.43 -6.05 11.20
C ASP A 92 13.59 -5.84 10.22
N ALA A 93 14.46 -6.84 10.05
CA ALA A 93 15.54 -6.78 9.07
C ALA A 93 15.01 -6.70 7.63
N ALA A 94 13.99 -7.49 7.28
CA ALA A 94 13.36 -7.47 5.95
C ALA A 94 12.73 -6.10 5.66
N ASN A 95 12.02 -5.53 6.62
CA ASN A 95 11.41 -4.21 6.51
C ASN A 95 12.46 -3.10 6.36
N ARG A 96 13.49 -3.08 7.20
CA ARG A 96 14.60 -2.09 7.12
C ARG A 96 15.41 -2.22 5.84
N LEU A 97 15.58 -3.44 5.32
CA LEU A 97 16.23 -3.68 4.03
C LEU A 97 15.33 -3.31 2.84
N THR A 98 14.04 -3.02 3.05
CA THR A 98 13.04 -2.92 1.98
C THR A 98 13.01 -4.19 1.11
N LEU A 99 13.14 -5.35 1.76
CA LEU A 99 13.36 -6.63 1.09
C LEU A 99 12.15 -7.03 0.22
N ASP A 100 12.42 -7.41 -1.03
CA ASP A 100 11.44 -8.03 -1.92
C ASP A 100 11.56 -9.55 -1.87
N PHE A 101 12.75 -10.06 -2.15
CA PHE A 101 13.08 -11.48 -2.05
C PHE A 101 14.60 -11.68 -1.93
N ILE A 102 15.01 -12.87 -1.49
CA ILE A 102 16.41 -13.28 -1.49
C ILE A 102 16.66 -14.39 -2.52
N GLU A 103 17.83 -14.37 -3.14
CA GLU A 103 18.41 -15.52 -3.83
C GLU A 103 19.63 -16.01 -3.06
N PHE A 104 20.04 -17.26 -3.25
CA PHE A 104 21.22 -17.77 -2.59
C PHE A 104 22.03 -18.72 -3.46
N GLN A 105 23.32 -18.81 -3.14
CA GLN A 105 24.25 -19.76 -3.72
C GLN A 105 25.08 -20.42 -2.63
N LEU A 106 25.11 -21.75 -2.59
CA LEU A 106 26.04 -22.48 -1.72
C LEU A 106 27.47 -22.33 -2.23
N LEU A 107 28.39 -21.99 -1.34
CA LEU A 107 29.81 -21.78 -1.66
C LEU A 107 30.64 -22.98 -1.24
N SER A 108 30.50 -23.43 0.02
CA SER A 108 31.24 -24.58 0.53
C SER A 108 30.55 -25.23 1.72
N THR A 109 30.91 -26.48 2.01
CA THR A 109 30.49 -27.17 3.23
C THR A 109 31.66 -27.97 3.79
N MET A 110 31.90 -27.81 5.07
CA MET A 110 32.91 -28.54 5.83
C MET A 110 32.24 -29.21 7.02
N ALA A 111 32.51 -30.49 7.26
CA ALA A 111 32.03 -31.19 8.44
C ALA A 111 33.18 -31.94 9.11
N LYS A 112 33.28 -31.80 10.43
CA LYS A 112 34.28 -32.47 11.25
C LYS A 112 33.68 -32.87 12.60
N GLY A 113 33.58 -34.17 12.84
CA GLY A 113 33.01 -34.71 14.08
C GLY A 113 31.52 -34.35 14.21
N LYS A 114 31.18 -33.56 15.24
CA LYS A 114 29.81 -33.10 15.52
C LYS A 114 29.57 -31.63 15.15
N GLN A 115 30.48 -31.03 14.38
CA GLN A 115 30.40 -29.65 13.94
C GLN A 115 30.46 -29.61 12.42
N ALA A 116 29.67 -28.72 11.82
CA ALA A 116 29.74 -28.43 10.40
C ALA A 116 29.60 -26.94 10.15
N GLU A 117 30.19 -26.48 9.07
CA GLU A 117 30.17 -25.11 8.61
C GLU A 117 29.70 -25.10 7.16
N VAL A 118 28.69 -24.29 6.85
CA VAL A 118 28.17 -24.10 5.49
C VAL A 118 28.35 -22.63 5.12
N ALA A 119 29.20 -22.35 4.13
CA ALA A 119 29.34 -21.03 3.56
C ALA A 119 28.40 -20.86 2.36
N TYR A 120 27.70 -19.74 2.29
CA TYR A 120 26.73 -19.43 1.24
C TYR A 120 26.72 -17.93 0.96
N ARG A 121 26.32 -17.55 -0.24
CA ARG A 121 26.05 -16.16 -0.62
C ARG A 121 24.55 -15.95 -0.60
N VAL A 122 24.11 -14.81 -0.07
CA VAL A 122 22.73 -14.31 -0.19
C VAL A 122 22.74 -13.03 -1.00
N ASP A 123 21.89 -12.98 -2.02
CA ASP A 123 21.61 -11.81 -2.83
C ASP A 123 20.23 -11.27 -2.41
N PHE A 124 20.24 -10.16 -1.66
CA PHE A 124 19.05 -9.45 -1.22
C PHE A 124 18.58 -8.52 -2.33
N ASN A 125 17.45 -8.85 -2.93
CA ASN A 125 16.76 -7.98 -3.88
C ASN A 125 15.80 -7.10 -3.09
N THR A 126 16.08 -5.80 -3.06
CA THR A 126 15.28 -4.83 -2.31
C THR A 126 14.45 -3.98 -3.27
N ARG A 127 13.32 -3.45 -2.78
CA ARG A 127 12.43 -2.59 -3.56
C ARG A 127 12.95 -1.17 -3.68
N VAL A 128 13.70 -0.68 -2.69
CA VAL A 128 14.17 0.72 -2.65
C VAL A 128 15.68 0.83 -2.83
N LEU A 129 16.46 -0.01 -2.15
CA LEU A 129 17.92 0.15 -1.99
C LEU A 129 18.77 -0.51 -3.09
N GLY A 130 18.15 -1.19 -4.06
CA GLY A 130 18.83 -2.00 -5.08
C GLY A 130 19.26 -3.38 -4.57
N ALA A 131 20.11 -4.08 -5.33
CA ALA A 131 20.58 -5.42 -4.95
C ALA A 131 21.82 -5.35 -4.03
N LEU A 132 21.82 -6.18 -2.99
CA LEU A 132 22.92 -6.30 -2.02
C LEU A 132 23.35 -7.77 -1.93
N SER A 133 24.66 -8.06 -1.93
CA SER A 133 25.17 -9.44 -1.83
C SER A 133 26.05 -9.62 -0.60
N ARG A 134 25.88 -10.69 0.17
CA ARG A 134 26.74 -11.03 1.32
C ARG A 134 27.13 -12.50 1.33
N ASP A 135 28.40 -12.75 1.64
CA ASP A 135 28.88 -14.09 1.97
C ASP A 135 28.65 -14.31 3.47
N MET A 136 28.03 -15.44 3.79
CA MET A 136 27.54 -15.79 5.12
C MET A 136 28.03 -17.19 5.49
N VAL A 137 28.11 -17.45 6.79
CA VAL A 137 28.60 -18.73 7.32
C VAL A 137 27.64 -19.24 8.37
N MET A 138 27.02 -20.40 8.10
CA MET A 138 26.13 -21.08 9.02
C MET A 138 26.90 -22.15 9.78
N GLN A 139 26.87 -22.06 11.11
CA GLN A 139 27.43 -23.06 12.01
C GLN A 139 26.36 -24.08 12.39
N LEU A 140 26.70 -25.36 12.30
CA LEU A 140 25.80 -26.48 12.60
C LEU A 140 26.42 -27.39 13.66
N ILE A 141 25.57 -27.89 14.55
CA ILE A 141 25.93 -28.87 15.58
C ILE A 141 25.09 -30.13 15.42
N TYR A 142 25.71 -31.30 15.61
CA TYR A 142 25.03 -32.59 15.58
C TYR A 142 24.57 -32.98 16.99
N GLU A 143 23.26 -32.93 17.23
CA GLU A 143 22.61 -33.28 18.48
C GLU A 143 21.35 -34.12 18.26
N ASN A 144 21.01 -35.00 19.21
CA ASN A 144 19.79 -35.82 19.13
C ASN A 144 19.60 -36.57 17.79
N ASN A 145 20.71 -37.06 17.22
CA ASN A 145 20.76 -37.74 15.92
C ASN A 145 20.32 -36.90 14.71
N ALA A 146 20.45 -35.57 14.79
CA ALA A 146 20.22 -34.67 13.67
C ALA A 146 21.19 -33.50 13.70
N TRP A 147 21.49 -32.94 12.52
CA TRP A 147 22.10 -31.62 12.45
C TRP A 147 21.11 -30.55 12.91
N LYS A 148 21.62 -29.51 13.55
CA LYS A 148 20.87 -28.35 14.02
C LYS A 148 21.69 -27.08 13.83
N ILE A 149 21.00 -25.97 13.57
CA ILE A 149 21.64 -24.68 13.27
C ILE A 149 21.95 -23.92 14.56
N GLN A 150 23.19 -23.47 14.71
CA GLN A 150 23.57 -22.52 15.74
C GLN A 150 23.29 -21.11 15.23
N TRP A 151 22.11 -20.59 15.59
CA TRP A 151 21.67 -19.28 15.13
C TRP A 151 22.31 -18.13 15.90
N SER A 152 22.59 -17.06 15.15
CA SER A 152 22.89 -15.72 15.64
C SER A 152 22.42 -14.71 14.58
N ARG A 153 22.38 -13.42 14.92
CA ARG A 153 21.96 -12.35 13.99
C ARG A 153 22.86 -12.23 12.74
N THR A 154 24.08 -12.79 12.79
CA THR A 154 24.96 -12.89 11.62
C THR A 154 24.39 -13.75 10.49
N LEU A 155 23.39 -14.60 10.78
CA LEU A 155 22.65 -15.38 9.78
C LEU A 155 21.53 -14.58 9.09
N ILE A 156 21.24 -13.36 9.56
CA ILE A 156 20.42 -12.36 8.86
C ILE A 156 21.34 -11.50 7.99
N LEU A 157 22.32 -10.86 8.63
CA LEU A 157 23.38 -10.08 7.98
C LEU A 157 24.66 -10.16 8.83
N PRO A 158 25.84 -10.38 8.23
CA PRO A 158 27.11 -10.45 8.98
C PRO A 158 27.38 -9.21 9.85
N GLU A 159 26.93 -8.03 9.42
CA GLU A 159 27.15 -6.76 10.09
C GLU A 159 26.35 -6.56 11.38
N LEU A 160 25.37 -7.44 11.68
CA LEU A 160 24.55 -7.42 12.90
C LEU A 160 25.23 -8.10 14.10
N GLU A 161 26.52 -8.39 14.01
CA GLU A 161 27.35 -8.79 15.15
C GLU A 161 27.37 -7.71 16.26
N ASP A 162 27.75 -8.10 17.48
CA ASP A 162 27.96 -7.20 18.62
C ASP A 162 26.75 -6.31 19.01
N GLY A 163 25.53 -6.73 18.68
CA GLY A 163 24.32 -5.97 19.02
C GLY A 163 24.05 -4.75 18.12
N ARG A 164 24.74 -4.65 16.98
CA ARG A 164 24.48 -3.63 15.96
C ARG A 164 23.11 -3.84 15.30
N ASN A 165 22.50 -2.77 14.81
CA ASN A 165 21.20 -2.79 14.14
C ASN A 165 21.25 -2.06 12.81
N LEU A 166 20.28 -2.34 11.95
CA LEU A 166 19.97 -1.50 10.80
C LEU A 166 19.10 -0.33 11.25
N GLU A 167 19.15 0.81 10.55
CA GLU A 167 18.23 1.94 10.72
C GLU A 167 17.90 2.53 9.36
N PHE A 168 16.64 2.47 8.94
CA PHE A 168 16.20 3.01 7.65
C PHE A 168 15.62 4.41 7.84
N VAL A 169 16.30 5.41 7.27
CA VAL A 169 15.83 6.79 7.27
C VAL A 169 15.08 7.06 5.97
N HIS A 170 13.75 7.17 6.09
CA HIS A 170 12.82 7.36 4.99
C HIS A 170 12.98 8.74 4.30
N GLN A 171 12.86 8.76 2.98
CA GLN A 171 12.74 9.98 2.20
C GLN A 171 11.45 9.94 1.39
N VAL A 172 10.44 10.65 1.88
CA VAL A 172 9.09 10.66 1.30
C VAL A 172 9.06 11.55 0.05
N PRO A 173 8.63 11.03 -1.11
CA PRO A 173 8.49 11.79 -2.34
C PRO A 173 7.31 12.77 -2.27
N SER A 174 7.28 13.73 -3.21
CA SER A 174 6.08 14.55 -3.41
C SER A 174 5.02 13.75 -4.15
N ARG A 175 3.81 13.62 -3.59
CA ARG A 175 2.70 12.95 -4.26
C ARG A 175 2.18 13.78 -5.45
N GLY A 176 1.74 13.11 -6.51
CA GLY A 176 1.12 13.71 -7.69
C GLY A 176 -0.18 14.44 -7.37
N GLN A 177 -0.51 15.46 -8.15
CA GLN A 177 -1.76 16.21 -8.07
C GLN A 177 -2.84 15.59 -8.97
N ILE A 178 -4.11 15.81 -8.64
CA ILE A 178 -5.24 15.41 -9.48
C ILE A 178 -5.88 16.67 -10.06
N PHE A 179 -5.95 16.73 -11.39
CA PHE A 179 -6.53 17.85 -12.12
C PHE A 179 -7.86 17.48 -12.80
N ASP A 180 -8.69 18.48 -13.02
CA ASP A 180 -9.83 18.40 -13.92
C ASP A 180 -9.38 18.39 -15.40
N ARG A 181 -10.32 18.19 -16.32
CA ARG A 181 -10.01 18.12 -17.75
C ARG A 181 -9.43 19.42 -18.35
N GLN A 182 -9.54 20.56 -17.66
CA GLN A 182 -9.00 21.86 -18.07
C GLN A 182 -7.70 22.24 -17.32
N GLY A 183 -7.20 21.35 -16.45
CA GLY A 183 -5.97 21.57 -15.67
C GLY A 183 -6.18 22.30 -14.34
N ALA A 184 -7.42 22.53 -13.90
CA ALA A 184 -7.67 23.07 -12.58
C ALA A 184 -7.46 22.00 -11.50
N PRO A 185 -6.82 22.32 -10.36
CA PRO A 185 -6.60 21.35 -9.31
C PRO A 185 -7.92 20.92 -8.66
N MET A 186 -8.04 19.61 -8.47
CA MET A 186 -9.10 18.95 -7.72
C MET A 186 -8.58 18.38 -6.40
N ALA A 187 -7.40 17.74 -6.43
CA ALA A 187 -6.64 17.36 -5.25
C ALA A 187 -5.18 17.80 -5.41
N ALA A 188 -4.67 18.56 -4.45
CA ALA A 188 -3.33 19.14 -4.50
C ALA A 188 -2.72 19.18 -3.10
N TYR A 189 -1.58 19.84 -2.95
CA TYR A 189 -0.99 20.10 -1.64
C TYR A 189 -1.12 21.58 -1.32
N GLU A 190 -1.71 21.87 -0.17
CA GLU A 190 -1.77 23.21 0.41
C GLU A 190 -0.76 23.33 1.56
N ASP A 191 -0.28 24.55 1.80
CA ASP A 191 0.54 24.85 2.98
C ASP A 191 -0.38 24.84 4.22
N ALA A 192 -0.06 23.99 5.18
CA ALA A 192 -0.76 23.84 6.44
C ALA A 192 0.19 24.14 7.62
N LEU A 193 -0.41 24.45 8.76
CA LEU A 193 0.28 24.71 10.01
C LEU A 193 -0.12 23.68 11.04
N ALA A 194 0.84 22.91 11.54
CA ALA A 194 0.67 22.08 12.72
C ALA A 194 0.92 22.96 13.94
N ILE A 195 -0.10 23.12 14.77
CA ILE A 195 -0.05 23.89 16.00
C ILE A 195 -0.02 22.90 17.15
N GLY A 196 1.04 22.96 17.95
CA GLY A 196 1.24 22.12 19.12
C GLY A 196 1.87 22.87 20.27
N LEU A 197 2.02 22.17 21.39
CA LEU A 197 2.55 22.69 22.65
C LEU A 197 3.78 21.91 23.10
N VAL A 198 4.72 22.59 23.76
CA VAL A 198 5.79 21.96 24.54
C VAL A 198 5.56 22.30 26.01
N PRO A 199 5.03 21.40 26.84
CA PRO A 199 4.56 21.72 28.19
C PRO A 199 5.60 22.42 29.07
N GLY A 200 6.86 22.02 28.99
CA GLY A 200 7.96 22.59 29.78
C GLY A 200 8.36 24.02 29.39
N GLU A 201 7.90 24.51 28.22
CA GLU A 201 8.17 25.87 27.74
C GLU A 201 7.00 26.82 27.99
N ILE A 202 5.86 26.33 28.49
CA ILE A 202 4.68 27.15 28.79
C ILE A 202 4.93 27.97 30.04
N LEU A 203 4.76 29.30 29.94
CA LEU A 203 4.86 30.19 31.09
C LEU A 203 3.57 30.14 31.92
N PRO A 204 3.63 29.90 33.24
CA PRO A 204 2.42 29.76 34.07
C PRO A 204 1.46 30.95 33.99
N GLN A 205 1.99 32.17 33.84
CA GLN A 205 1.19 33.39 33.70
C GLN A 205 0.50 33.54 32.33
N GLN A 206 0.92 32.78 31.32
CA GLN A 206 0.33 32.77 29.97
C GLN A 206 -0.60 31.57 29.74
N ALA A 207 -0.51 30.51 30.56
CA ALA A 207 -1.20 29.25 30.36
C ALA A 207 -2.72 29.39 30.15
N ALA A 208 -3.40 30.17 30.99
CA ALA A 208 -4.85 30.39 30.86
C ALA A 208 -5.24 31.03 29.51
N LEU A 209 -4.54 32.11 29.12
CA LEU A 209 -4.77 32.78 27.84
C LEU A 209 -4.45 31.86 26.65
N LEU A 210 -3.39 31.05 26.78
CA LEU A 210 -3.01 30.08 25.76
C LEU A 210 -4.10 29.05 25.51
N TYR A 211 -4.63 28.45 26.58
CA TYR A 211 -5.69 27.44 26.47
C TYR A 211 -7.00 28.06 25.96
N GLU A 212 -7.36 29.26 26.41
CA GLU A 212 -8.51 30.00 25.87
C GLU A 212 -8.36 30.28 24.37
N THR A 213 -7.18 30.73 23.93
CA THR A 213 -6.91 31.05 22.52
C THR A 213 -7.01 29.79 21.65
N LEU A 214 -6.42 28.68 22.10
CA LEU A 214 -6.48 27.40 21.37
C LEU A 214 -7.89 26.80 21.35
N ALA A 215 -8.70 27.03 22.38
CA ALA A 215 -10.08 26.55 22.45
C ALA A 215 -11.02 27.23 21.43
N GLU A 216 -10.64 28.39 20.87
CA GLU A 216 -11.48 29.08 19.87
C GLU A 216 -11.55 28.33 18.52
N PHE A 217 -10.53 27.54 18.21
CA PHE A 217 -10.40 26.89 16.90
C PHE A 217 -9.97 25.43 16.96
N SER A 218 -9.54 24.93 18.11
CA SER A 218 -9.34 23.50 18.33
C SER A 218 -10.63 22.83 18.80
N LYS A 219 -10.64 21.49 18.77
CA LYS A 219 -11.75 20.68 19.29
C LYS A 219 -11.80 20.59 20.82
N TYR A 220 -10.77 21.10 21.50
CA TYR A 220 -10.61 21.00 22.94
C TYR A 220 -11.08 22.29 23.61
N ASP A 221 -11.74 22.16 24.75
CA ASP A 221 -11.91 23.32 25.62
C ASP A 221 -10.63 23.61 26.43
N ALA A 222 -10.61 24.76 27.11
CA ALA A 222 -9.44 25.19 27.86
C ALA A 222 -9.10 24.27 29.05
N GLU A 223 -10.09 23.58 29.63
CA GLU A 223 -9.89 22.64 30.74
C GLU A 223 -9.30 21.32 30.24
N GLU A 224 -9.81 20.81 29.11
CA GLU A 224 -9.27 19.63 28.42
C GLU A 224 -7.81 19.85 27.99
N LEU A 225 -7.49 21.03 27.43
CA LEU A 225 -6.12 21.39 27.08
C LEU A 225 -5.20 21.40 28.29
N ALA A 226 -5.65 21.94 29.43
CA ALA A 226 -4.86 21.94 30.66
C ALA A 226 -4.53 20.51 31.13
N VAL A 227 -5.53 19.61 31.11
CA VAL A 227 -5.34 18.19 31.46
C VAL A 227 -4.37 17.50 30.49
N LEU A 228 -4.49 17.75 29.18
CA LEU A 228 -3.59 17.18 28.18
C LEU A 228 -2.15 17.63 28.38
N VAL A 229 -1.94 18.92 28.66
CA VAL A 229 -0.61 19.47 28.94
C VAL A 229 -0.03 18.86 30.22
N ASP A 230 -0.81 18.80 31.31
CA ASP A 230 -0.36 18.26 32.60
C ASP A 230 -0.04 16.76 32.55
N SER A 231 -0.68 16.02 31.63
CA SER A 231 -0.46 14.59 31.42
C SER A 231 0.65 14.27 30.40
N THR A 232 1.18 15.27 29.71
CA THR A 232 2.24 15.11 28.70
C THR A 232 3.61 15.42 29.31
N PRO A 233 4.66 14.60 29.07
CA PRO A 233 6.01 14.91 29.53
C PRO A 233 6.50 16.30 29.08
N SER A 234 7.29 16.96 29.93
CA SER A 234 7.63 18.38 29.76
C SER A 234 8.40 18.72 28.49
N ASP A 235 9.16 17.77 27.96
CA ASP A 235 10.02 17.91 26.78
C ASP A 235 9.37 17.37 25.50
N TRP A 236 8.15 16.83 25.59
CA TRP A 236 7.43 16.27 24.45
C TRP A 236 6.69 17.35 23.67
N TYR A 237 6.59 17.11 22.36
CA TYR A 237 5.69 17.87 21.50
C TYR A 237 4.28 17.29 21.60
N LEU A 238 3.34 18.11 22.04
CA LEU A 238 1.91 17.79 22.12
C LEU A 238 1.18 18.41 20.91
N PRO A 239 0.82 17.63 19.88
CA PRO A 239 0.04 18.15 18.75
C PRO A 239 -1.39 18.51 19.19
N ILE A 240 -1.87 19.70 18.83
CA ILE A 240 -3.23 20.17 19.15
C ILE A 240 -4.12 20.11 17.93
N ILE A 241 -3.72 20.79 16.84
CA ILE A 241 -4.53 20.91 15.62
C ILE A 241 -3.65 21.19 14.40
N SER A 242 -4.14 20.82 13.22
CA SER A 242 -3.59 21.24 11.94
C SER A 242 -4.62 22.06 11.17
N LEU A 243 -4.20 23.19 10.60
CA LEU A 243 -5.05 24.10 9.85
C LEU A 243 -4.39 24.49 8.53
N SER A 244 -5.19 24.73 7.48
CA SER A 244 -4.67 25.42 6.30
C SER A 244 -4.09 26.78 6.69
N ARG A 245 -3.12 27.30 5.93
CA ARG A 245 -2.57 28.64 6.17
C ARG A 245 -3.66 29.72 6.17
N GLY A 246 -4.71 29.55 5.36
CA GLY A 246 -5.85 30.45 5.35
C GLY A 246 -6.67 30.43 6.64
N GLU A 247 -6.97 29.24 7.17
CA GLU A 247 -7.70 29.06 8.43
C GLU A 247 -6.89 29.52 9.65
N ALA A 248 -5.58 29.31 9.63
CA ALA A 248 -4.69 29.72 10.73
C ALA A 248 -4.40 31.23 10.73
N ALA A 249 -4.50 31.91 9.58
CA ALA A 249 -4.10 33.31 9.41
C ALA A 249 -4.63 34.28 10.49
N PRO A 250 -5.89 34.18 10.97
CA PRO A 250 -6.39 35.06 12.03
C PRO A 250 -5.72 34.86 13.40
N TYR A 251 -5.15 33.68 13.66
CA TYR A 251 -4.68 33.26 14.98
C TYR A 251 -3.15 33.26 15.13
N ILE A 252 -2.40 33.17 14.03
CA ILE A 252 -0.93 33.04 14.03
C ILE A 252 -0.24 34.11 14.89
N GLU A 253 -0.65 35.37 14.77
CA GLU A 253 0.01 36.47 15.48
C GLU A 253 -0.22 36.38 17.00
N SER A 254 -1.43 36.01 17.43
CA SER A 254 -1.76 35.78 18.83
C SER A 254 -0.97 34.61 19.42
N LEU A 255 -0.82 33.53 18.65
CA LEU A 255 -0.10 32.33 19.05
C LEU A 255 1.42 32.53 19.17
N ARG A 256 2.03 33.29 18.25
CA ARG A 256 3.48 33.56 18.26
C ARG A 256 3.95 34.32 19.51
N GLY A 257 3.05 35.02 20.19
CA GLY A 257 3.34 35.73 21.44
C GLY A 257 3.31 34.85 22.70
N LEU A 258 2.89 33.59 22.58
CA LEU A 258 2.67 32.68 23.70
C LEU A 258 3.79 31.65 23.79
N SER A 259 4.42 31.57 24.97
CA SER A 259 5.52 30.64 25.22
C SER A 259 5.03 29.20 25.26
N GLY A 260 5.83 28.29 24.71
CA GLY A 260 5.49 26.87 24.60
C GLY A 260 4.58 26.53 23.42
N VAL A 261 4.19 27.50 22.57
CA VAL A 261 3.52 27.22 21.30
C VAL A 261 4.56 26.91 20.23
N ARG A 262 4.34 25.82 19.52
CA ARG A 262 5.12 25.43 18.34
C ARG A 262 4.20 25.40 17.13
N ILE A 263 4.63 26.10 16.08
CA ILE A 263 3.91 26.19 14.80
C ILE A 263 4.87 25.69 13.73
N ASP A 264 4.61 24.51 13.21
CA ASP A 264 5.41 23.88 12.17
C ASP A 264 4.66 23.95 10.82
N GLU A 265 5.33 24.45 9.79
CA GLU A 265 4.81 24.45 8.42
C GLU A 265 4.97 23.08 7.79
N PHE A 266 3.89 22.53 7.24
CA PHE A 266 3.92 21.30 6.47
C PHE A 266 2.97 21.40 5.28
N ARG A 267 3.01 20.43 4.37
CA ARG A 267 2.08 20.36 3.24
C ARG A 267 1.15 19.18 3.45
N GLU A 268 -0.14 19.44 3.42
CA GLU A 268 -1.15 18.38 3.51
C GLU A 268 -1.89 18.21 2.20
N ARG A 269 -2.43 17.01 1.98
CA ARG A 269 -3.29 16.78 0.83
C ARG A 269 -4.58 17.54 1.06
N TYR A 270 -4.94 18.35 0.07
CA TYR A 270 -6.10 19.19 0.12
C TYR A 270 -6.98 18.95 -1.11
N TYR A 271 -8.25 18.71 -0.86
CA TYR A 271 -9.29 18.55 -1.86
C TYR A 271 -10.03 19.87 -2.01
N VAL A 272 -9.85 20.49 -3.18
CA VAL A 272 -10.21 21.89 -3.42
C VAL A 272 -11.74 22.09 -3.38
N ASP A 273 -12.16 23.28 -2.97
CA ASP A 273 -13.56 23.73 -2.89
C ASP A 273 -14.43 22.88 -1.93
N GLY A 274 -13.84 22.42 -0.82
CA GLY A 274 -14.56 21.62 0.19
C GLY A 274 -14.88 20.19 -0.26
N GLY A 275 -14.13 19.67 -1.24
CA GLY A 275 -14.30 18.31 -1.74
C GLY A 275 -15.09 18.22 -3.04
N VAL A 276 -14.53 18.68 -4.16
CA VAL A 276 -15.12 18.38 -5.48
C VAL A 276 -15.01 16.89 -5.80
N ALA A 277 -16.10 16.29 -6.30
CA ALA A 277 -16.16 14.89 -6.73
C ALA A 277 -15.63 13.87 -5.71
N PRO A 278 -16.08 13.87 -4.44
CA PRO A 278 -15.43 13.11 -3.39
C PRO A 278 -15.43 11.59 -3.63
N HIS A 279 -16.47 11.04 -4.25
CA HIS A 279 -16.49 9.63 -4.64
C HIS A 279 -15.66 9.30 -5.88
N VAL A 280 -15.31 10.30 -6.70
CA VAL A 280 -14.38 10.15 -7.83
C VAL A 280 -12.95 10.21 -7.30
N LEU A 281 -12.59 11.29 -6.61
CA LEU A 281 -11.24 11.50 -6.10
C LEU A 281 -10.90 10.48 -5.02
N GLY A 282 -11.84 10.21 -4.12
CA GLY A 282 -11.61 9.42 -2.93
C GLY A 282 -10.92 10.24 -1.84
N TYR A 283 -10.28 9.51 -0.93
CA TYR A 283 -9.57 10.05 0.22
C TYR A 283 -8.44 9.11 0.61
N ARG A 284 -7.63 9.53 1.59
CA ARG A 284 -6.51 8.75 2.11
C ARG A 284 -6.77 8.33 3.55
N LEU A 285 -6.18 7.22 3.97
CA LEU A 285 -6.19 6.73 5.35
C LEU A 285 -4.77 6.36 5.76
N TYR A 286 -4.53 6.26 7.08
CA TYR A 286 -3.30 5.62 7.56
C TYR A 286 -3.21 4.19 7.04
N ILE A 287 -1.98 3.73 6.87
CA ILE A 287 -1.70 2.36 6.45
C ILE A 287 -2.35 1.40 7.46
N PRO A 288 -3.22 0.47 7.02
CA PRO A 288 -3.79 -0.55 7.89
C PRO A 288 -2.70 -1.41 8.51
N GLU A 289 -2.88 -1.86 9.76
CA GLU A 289 -1.89 -2.67 10.48
C GLU A 289 -1.58 -3.96 9.71
N GLU A 290 -2.59 -4.58 9.11
CA GLU A 290 -2.47 -5.78 8.28
C GLU A 290 -1.67 -5.61 6.98
N GLU A 291 -1.47 -4.36 6.53
CA GLU A 291 -0.72 -4.02 5.31
C GLU A 291 0.63 -3.35 5.61
N LEU A 292 0.93 -3.07 6.89
CA LEU A 292 2.06 -2.24 7.30
C LEU A 292 3.40 -2.76 6.78
N ASP A 293 3.69 -4.04 6.95
CA ASP A 293 4.96 -4.64 6.49
C ASP A 293 5.16 -4.49 4.98
N ALA A 294 4.10 -4.66 4.20
CA ALA A 294 4.15 -4.52 2.75
C ALA A 294 4.51 -3.08 2.35
N TYR A 295 3.96 -2.08 3.03
CA TYR A 295 4.25 -0.67 2.79
C TYR A 295 5.62 -0.24 3.32
N LEU A 296 6.05 -0.72 4.49
CA LEU A 296 7.40 -0.50 5.00
C LEU A 296 8.45 -1.01 4.00
N ARG A 297 8.21 -2.17 3.40
CA ARG A 297 9.07 -2.73 2.35
C ARG A 297 9.04 -1.94 1.04
N LEU A 298 8.00 -1.12 0.81
CA LEU A 298 7.94 -0.16 -0.29
C LEU A 298 8.63 1.17 0.07
N GLY A 299 9.14 1.34 1.29
CA GLY A 299 9.83 2.54 1.76
C GLY A 299 8.93 3.57 2.42
N TYR A 300 7.64 3.30 2.59
CA TYR A 300 6.72 4.15 3.33
C TYR A 300 7.08 4.16 4.81
N ARG A 301 6.81 5.27 5.49
CA ARG A 301 6.80 5.33 6.95
C ARG A 301 5.49 4.75 7.49
N GLN A 302 5.54 4.21 8.70
CA GLN A 302 4.36 3.67 9.39
C GLN A 302 3.23 4.69 9.56
N ASP A 303 3.56 5.98 9.73
CA ASP A 303 2.58 7.05 9.95
C ASP A 303 2.13 7.75 8.65
N GLU A 304 2.50 7.22 7.48
CA GLU A 304 2.03 7.76 6.20
C GLU A 304 0.57 7.38 5.91
N ARG A 305 -0.05 8.18 5.04
CA ARG A 305 -1.39 7.93 4.53
C ARG A 305 -1.36 7.55 3.06
N ILE A 306 -2.11 6.51 2.73
CA ILE A 306 -2.26 5.93 1.40
C ILE A 306 -3.68 6.15 0.87
N GLY A 307 -3.85 6.16 -0.44
CA GLY A 307 -5.16 6.23 -1.07
C GLY A 307 -6.05 5.05 -0.65
N ALA A 308 -7.22 5.36 -0.06
CA ALA A 308 -8.15 4.37 0.46
C ALA A 308 -9.40 4.20 -0.41
N ALA A 309 -9.75 5.22 -1.19
CA ALA A 309 -10.89 5.18 -2.10
C ALA A 309 -10.59 5.96 -3.40
N GLY A 310 -11.48 5.81 -4.39
CA GLY A 310 -11.48 6.61 -5.62
C GLY A 310 -10.17 6.56 -6.40
N LEU A 311 -9.85 7.66 -7.06
CA LEU A 311 -8.61 7.84 -7.81
C LEU A 311 -7.37 7.81 -6.91
N GLU A 312 -7.47 8.28 -5.66
CA GLU A 312 -6.37 8.20 -4.70
C GLU A 312 -5.90 6.75 -4.50
N ALA A 313 -6.83 5.80 -4.33
CA ALA A 313 -6.50 4.38 -4.16
C ALA A 313 -6.09 3.71 -5.48
N VAL A 314 -6.87 3.92 -6.54
CA VAL A 314 -6.63 3.24 -7.82
C VAL A 314 -5.29 3.63 -8.44
N TYR A 315 -4.85 4.87 -8.23
CA TYR A 315 -3.57 5.38 -8.73
C TYR A 315 -2.57 5.63 -7.59
N GLU A 316 -2.63 4.87 -6.48
CA GLU A 316 -1.71 5.05 -5.35
C GLU A 316 -0.26 4.97 -5.81
N ALA A 317 0.09 3.97 -6.63
CA ALA A 317 1.47 3.75 -7.09
C ALA A 317 1.99 4.88 -8.00
N GLU A 318 1.14 5.42 -8.88
CA GLU A 318 1.50 6.55 -9.72
C GLU A 318 1.56 7.85 -8.91
N LEU A 319 0.59 8.05 -8.02
CA LEU A 319 0.47 9.28 -7.24
C LEU A 319 1.54 9.36 -6.16
N SER A 320 1.87 8.30 -5.43
CA SER A 320 2.89 8.33 -4.38
C SER A 320 4.29 8.53 -4.94
N GLY A 321 4.56 7.99 -6.12
CA GLY A 321 5.91 7.97 -6.68
C GLY A 321 6.72 6.82 -6.09
N VAL A 322 8.04 7.00 -6.02
CA VAL A 322 8.94 5.98 -5.48
C VAL A 322 9.59 6.54 -4.23
N HIS A 323 9.34 5.90 -3.08
CA HIS A 323 10.00 6.24 -1.84
C HIS A 323 11.49 5.97 -1.92
N GLY A 324 12.27 6.90 -1.39
CA GLY A 324 13.71 6.78 -1.24
C GLY A 324 14.07 6.57 0.23
N GLY A 325 15.37 6.46 0.49
CA GLY A 325 15.84 6.36 1.87
C GLY A 325 17.32 6.06 1.97
N SER A 326 17.79 6.05 3.21
CA SER A 326 19.16 5.69 3.55
C SER A 326 19.16 4.66 4.67
N LEU A 327 19.77 3.52 4.42
CA LEU A 327 19.95 2.46 5.38
C LEU A 327 21.30 2.63 6.07
N TYR A 328 21.28 2.81 7.39
CA TYR A 328 22.46 2.93 8.22
C TYR A 328 22.68 1.66 9.05
N LEU A 329 23.95 1.39 9.36
CA LEU A 329 24.31 0.49 10.46
C LEU A 329 24.52 1.35 11.71
N VAL A 330 23.85 1.00 12.80
CA VAL A 330 23.92 1.69 14.09
C VAL A 330 24.41 0.75 15.19
N ASP A 331 25.02 1.28 16.24
CA ASP A 331 25.33 0.50 17.44
C ASP A 331 24.11 0.31 18.36
N SER A 332 24.30 -0.36 19.50
CA SER A 332 23.25 -0.61 20.48
C SER A 332 22.65 0.66 21.10
N ASP A 333 23.36 1.79 21.03
CA ASP A 333 22.91 3.09 21.54
C ASP A 333 22.26 3.95 20.43
N GLY A 334 22.12 3.41 19.21
CA GLY A 334 21.51 4.10 18.07
C GLY A 334 22.46 5.06 17.35
N LYS A 335 23.76 5.06 17.67
CA LYS A 335 24.73 5.92 16.99
C LYS A 335 25.07 5.34 15.62
N ILE A 336 25.00 6.19 14.60
CA ILE A 336 25.37 5.84 13.23
C ILE A 336 26.85 5.44 13.16
N LEU A 337 27.11 4.20 12.71
CA LEU A 337 28.44 3.67 12.44
C LEU A 337 28.84 3.87 10.98
N SER A 338 27.93 3.56 10.05
CA SER A 338 28.17 3.68 8.61
C SER A 338 26.89 3.72 7.79
N LEU A 339 26.96 4.26 6.57
CA LEU A 339 25.90 4.15 5.57
C LEU A 339 26.03 2.81 4.84
N PHE A 340 24.97 2.02 4.83
CA PHE A 340 24.92 0.68 4.24
C PHE A 340 24.46 0.72 2.78
N ALA A 341 23.37 1.42 2.49
CA ALA A 341 22.81 1.62 1.16
C ALA A 341 21.93 2.88 1.14
N ALA A 342 21.70 3.48 -0.03
CA ALA A 342 20.80 4.61 -0.17
C ALA A 342 20.18 4.66 -1.57
N SER A 343 18.98 5.22 -1.65
CA SER A 343 18.25 5.47 -2.88
C SER A 343 17.56 6.84 -2.81
N GLN A 344 17.49 7.53 -3.95
CA GLN A 344 16.85 8.84 -4.04
C GLN A 344 15.35 8.66 -4.34
N PRO A 345 14.46 9.43 -3.70
CA PRO A 345 13.04 9.36 -4.00
C PRO A 345 12.72 9.92 -5.40
N GLU A 346 11.70 9.36 -6.03
CA GLU A 346 11.13 9.87 -7.29
C GLU A 346 9.74 10.45 -7.03
N SER A 347 9.49 11.68 -7.51
CA SER A 347 8.20 12.33 -7.31
C SER A 347 7.07 11.58 -8.02
N GLY A 348 5.92 11.55 -7.37
CA GLY A 348 4.70 11.01 -7.94
C GLY A 348 4.22 11.76 -9.17
N GLN A 349 3.50 11.03 -10.02
CA GLN A 349 2.95 11.53 -11.26
C GLN A 349 1.57 12.12 -11.02
N SER A 350 1.36 13.35 -11.48
CA SER A 350 0.04 13.97 -11.47
C SER A 350 -0.86 13.36 -12.55
N ILE A 351 -2.15 13.22 -12.23
CA ILE A 351 -3.16 12.71 -13.15
C ILE A 351 -4.12 13.81 -13.58
N THR A 352 -4.60 13.75 -14.82
CA THR A 352 -5.64 14.65 -15.35
C THR A 352 -6.88 13.82 -15.65
N THR A 353 -7.99 14.18 -15.02
CA THR A 353 -9.27 13.48 -15.19
C THR A 353 -10.04 14.01 -16.41
N THR A 354 -11.14 13.36 -16.74
CA THR A 354 -12.10 13.87 -17.73
C THR A 354 -13.20 14.73 -17.09
N ILE A 355 -13.21 14.85 -15.76
CA ILE A 355 -14.21 15.60 -15.02
C ILE A 355 -14.08 17.08 -15.37
N ASP A 356 -15.23 17.70 -15.66
CA ASP A 356 -15.36 19.15 -15.73
C ASP A 356 -15.75 19.65 -14.33
N LYS A 357 -14.81 20.31 -13.65
CA LYS A 357 -14.96 20.69 -12.25
C LYS A 357 -16.18 21.59 -12.02
N GLN A 358 -16.44 22.53 -12.94
CA GLN A 358 -17.57 23.45 -12.81
C GLN A 358 -18.91 22.75 -12.99
N LEU A 359 -19.01 21.85 -13.97
CA LEU A 359 -20.21 21.03 -14.17
C LEU A 359 -20.45 20.12 -12.96
N GLN A 360 -19.41 19.47 -12.46
CA GLN A 360 -19.46 18.58 -11.30
C GLN A 360 -20.02 19.30 -10.07
N MET A 361 -19.46 20.46 -9.71
CA MET A 361 -19.91 21.22 -8.54
C MET A 361 -21.37 21.64 -8.67
N ARG A 362 -21.79 22.18 -9.84
CA ARG A 362 -23.19 22.57 -10.05
C ARG A 362 -24.15 21.39 -9.90
N LEU A 363 -23.76 20.20 -10.34
CA LEU A 363 -24.58 19.00 -10.19
C LEU A 363 -24.61 18.54 -8.73
N GLN A 364 -23.49 18.55 -8.02
CA GLN A 364 -23.44 18.28 -6.57
C GLN A 364 -24.40 19.19 -5.80
N ASP A 365 -24.31 20.50 -6.03
CA ASP A 365 -25.13 21.50 -5.35
C ASP A 365 -26.63 21.36 -5.69
N SER A 366 -26.95 20.88 -6.90
CA SER A 366 -28.33 20.76 -7.37
C SER A 366 -29.13 19.64 -6.71
N LEU A 367 -28.47 18.67 -6.06
CA LEU A 367 -29.14 17.50 -5.50
C LEU A 367 -29.76 17.75 -4.12
N GLY A 368 -29.28 18.74 -3.37
CA GLY A 368 -29.73 18.99 -2.00
C GLY A 368 -29.69 17.71 -1.15
N ASP A 369 -30.81 17.37 -0.50
CA ASP A 369 -30.93 16.19 0.37
C ASP A 369 -31.32 14.90 -0.39
N LEU A 370 -31.36 14.92 -1.73
CA LEU A 370 -31.79 13.77 -2.51
C LEU A 370 -30.76 12.65 -2.50
N ARG A 371 -31.16 11.45 -2.11
CA ARG A 371 -30.36 10.24 -2.34
C ARG A 371 -30.32 9.92 -3.85
N ALA A 372 -29.23 10.28 -4.51
CA ALA A 372 -29.15 10.24 -5.96
C ALA A 372 -27.73 9.96 -6.46
N ALA A 373 -27.65 9.52 -7.72
CA ALA A 373 -26.41 9.50 -8.48
C ALA A 373 -26.65 10.17 -9.83
N VAL A 374 -25.65 10.90 -10.32
CA VAL A 374 -25.68 11.55 -11.63
C VAL A 374 -24.39 11.23 -12.35
N VAL A 375 -24.49 10.72 -13.57
CA VAL A 375 -23.34 10.52 -14.47
C VAL A 375 -23.60 11.29 -15.75
N VAL A 376 -22.67 12.17 -16.12
CA VAL A 376 -22.70 12.89 -17.39
C VAL A 376 -21.55 12.39 -18.24
N MET A 377 -21.85 11.95 -19.46
CA MET A 377 -20.88 11.33 -20.37
C MET A 377 -20.93 11.99 -21.75
N GLU A 378 -19.77 12.17 -22.36
CA GLU A 378 -19.62 12.54 -23.76
C GLU A 378 -19.90 11.31 -24.63
N ILE A 379 -20.99 11.35 -25.41
CA ILE A 379 -21.51 10.18 -26.17
C ILE A 379 -20.47 9.62 -27.13
N ASP A 380 -19.75 10.49 -27.84
CA ASP A 380 -18.84 10.08 -28.92
C ASP A 380 -17.53 9.46 -28.41
N THR A 381 -17.12 9.75 -27.17
CA THR A 381 -15.81 9.33 -26.64
C THR A 381 -15.90 8.45 -25.39
N GLY A 382 -17.07 8.41 -24.74
CA GLY A 382 -17.25 7.76 -23.45
C GLY A 382 -16.63 8.50 -22.26
N ARG A 383 -16.08 9.71 -22.44
CA ARG A 383 -15.51 10.48 -21.33
C ARG A 383 -16.59 10.84 -20.32
N VAL A 384 -16.31 10.57 -19.05
CA VAL A 384 -17.17 10.99 -17.93
C VAL A 384 -16.83 12.43 -17.58
N LEU A 385 -17.77 13.34 -17.78
CA LEU A 385 -17.62 14.77 -17.52
C LEU A 385 -18.03 15.16 -16.10
N ALA A 386 -18.93 14.38 -15.48
CA ALA A 386 -19.29 14.52 -14.08
C ALA A 386 -19.81 13.19 -13.55
N MET A 387 -19.50 12.88 -12.29
CA MET A 387 -20.00 11.72 -11.56
C MET A 387 -20.28 12.13 -10.12
N VAL A 388 -21.55 12.25 -9.77
CA VAL A 388 -22.03 12.68 -8.47
C VAL A 388 -22.69 11.49 -7.76
N SER A 389 -22.41 11.34 -6.47
CA SER A 389 -23.14 10.46 -5.56
C SER A 389 -23.55 11.28 -4.34
N ASN A 390 -24.83 11.22 -3.96
CA ASN A 390 -25.40 12.01 -2.87
C ASN A 390 -26.19 11.13 -1.89
N PRO A 391 -26.12 11.35 -0.55
CA PRO A 391 -25.39 12.42 0.14
C PRO A 391 -23.86 12.40 -0.07
N SER A 392 -23.27 13.59 -0.09
CA SER A 392 -21.83 13.81 -0.29
C SER A 392 -21.07 13.77 1.05
N PHE A 393 -19.73 13.81 0.99
CA PHE A 393 -18.85 13.98 2.15
C PHE A 393 -17.68 14.89 1.78
N ASP A 394 -17.05 15.51 2.79
CA ASP A 394 -15.79 16.26 2.60
C ASP A 394 -14.60 15.30 2.77
N PRO A 395 -13.82 15.02 1.71
CA PRO A 395 -12.67 14.13 1.78
C PRO A 395 -11.51 14.74 2.59
N ASN A 396 -11.48 16.05 2.81
CA ASN A 396 -10.50 16.67 3.71
C ASN A 396 -10.68 16.18 5.15
N ALA A 397 -11.89 15.78 5.56
CA ALA A 397 -12.16 15.26 6.90
C ALA A 397 -11.35 14.00 7.26
N PHE A 398 -10.81 13.29 6.26
CA PHE A 398 -9.95 12.12 6.44
C PHE A 398 -8.47 12.47 6.60
N ASP A 399 -8.08 13.69 6.19
CA ASP A 399 -6.72 14.19 6.30
C ASP A 399 -6.50 15.06 7.54
N LYS A 400 -7.58 15.56 8.17
CA LYS A 400 -7.51 16.24 9.46
C LYS A 400 -7.12 15.27 10.58
N SER A 401 -6.41 15.75 11.59
CA SER A 401 -5.98 14.91 12.73
C SER A 401 -7.18 14.30 13.45
N GLU A 402 -7.01 13.13 14.08
CA GLU A 402 -8.05 12.44 14.87
C GLU A 402 -8.70 13.33 15.94
N THR A 403 -8.03 14.43 16.26
CA THR A 403 -8.58 15.45 17.12
C THR A 403 -9.93 15.98 16.60
N GLU A 404 -10.18 16.05 15.29
CA GLU A 404 -11.44 16.55 14.72
C GLU A 404 -12.52 15.48 14.41
N GLY A 405 -12.41 14.28 15.01
CA GLY A 405 -13.18 13.06 14.66
C GLY A 405 -14.71 13.12 14.68
N GLY A 406 -15.34 14.22 15.07
CA GLY A 406 -16.81 14.37 15.04
C GLY A 406 -17.40 14.30 13.63
N LEU A 407 -16.78 14.98 12.66
CA LEU A 407 -17.28 15.01 11.27
C LEU A 407 -17.04 13.67 10.56
N LEU A 408 -15.84 13.11 10.68
CA LEU A 408 -15.50 11.82 10.09
C LEU A 408 -16.41 10.70 10.63
N GLN A 409 -16.62 10.66 11.95
CA GLN A 409 -17.51 9.68 12.58
C GLN A 409 -18.97 9.83 12.12
N SER A 410 -19.41 11.04 11.80
CA SER A 410 -20.76 11.27 11.26
C SER A 410 -20.96 10.55 9.92
N TYR A 411 -19.95 10.52 9.04
CA TYR A 411 -20.06 9.83 7.75
C TYR A 411 -20.19 8.31 7.85
N PHE A 412 -19.60 7.71 8.89
CA PHE A 412 -19.71 6.26 9.13
C PHE A 412 -21.02 5.86 9.81
N THR A 413 -21.65 6.77 10.56
CA THR A 413 -22.86 6.50 11.34
C THR A 413 -24.14 6.97 10.66
N ASP A 414 -24.02 7.77 9.60
CA ASP A 414 -25.15 8.28 8.83
C ASP A 414 -25.93 7.13 8.12
N PRO A 415 -27.24 6.99 8.39
CA PRO A 415 -28.08 5.95 7.76
C PRO A 415 -28.21 6.10 6.25
N ASP A 416 -27.96 7.28 5.70
CA ASP A 416 -27.91 7.55 4.28
C ASP A 416 -26.53 7.27 3.67
N GLN A 417 -25.56 6.72 4.41
CA GLN A 417 -24.31 6.16 3.86
C GLN A 417 -23.62 7.10 2.84
N PRO A 418 -23.16 8.29 3.26
CA PRO A 418 -22.54 9.27 2.38
C PRO A 418 -21.26 8.75 1.71
N LEU A 419 -20.54 7.81 2.34
CA LEU A 419 -19.32 7.21 1.75
C LEU A 419 -19.61 6.22 0.61
N PHE A 420 -20.86 5.73 0.49
CA PHE A 420 -21.23 4.78 -0.54
C PHE A 420 -21.30 5.45 -1.92
N ASN A 421 -20.49 4.96 -2.88
CA ASN A 421 -20.50 5.48 -4.25
C ASN A 421 -21.69 4.91 -5.02
N ARG A 422 -22.81 5.63 -5.00
CA ARG A 422 -24.06 5.26 -5.67
C ARG A 422 -23.91 5.16 -7.19
N ALA A 423 -23.02 5.93 -7.80
CA ALA A 423 -22.85 5.94 -9.25
C ALA A 423 -22.21 4.65 -9.78
N THR A 424 -21.28 4.04 -9.02
CA THR A 424 -20.50 2.88 -9.48
C THR A 424 -20.76 1.60 -8.71
N GLN A 425 -21.15 1.69 -7.44
CA GLN A 425 -21.39 0.54 -6.55
C GLN A 425 -22.89 0.26 -6.35
N GLY A 426 -23.75 1.22 -6.71
CA GLY A 426 -25.20 1.10 -6.60
C GLY A 426 -25.80 0.11 -7.59
N GLN A 427 -26.69 -0.76 -7.11
CA GLN A 427 -27.55 -1.59 -7.95
C GLN A 427 -28.98 -1.10 -7.83
N TYR A 428 -29.55 -0.66 -8.95
CA TYR A 428 -30.89 -0.08 -9.00
C TYR A 428 -31.74 -0.79 -10.05
N PRO A 429 -33.06 -0.89 -9.85
CA PRO A 429 -33.96 -1.17 -10.95
C PRO A 429 -33.72 -0.17 -12.08
N LEU A 430 -33.55 -0.66 -13.31
CA LEU A 430 -33.26 0.18 -14.48
C LEU A 430 -34.40 1.15 -14.83
N GLY A 431 -35.56 1.00 -14.18
CA GLY A 431 -36.71 1.89 -14.33
C GLY A 431 -37.22 1.97 -15.77
N SER A 432 -38.01 3.02 -16.02
CA SER A 432 -38.61 3.22 -17.35
C SER A 432 -37.60 3.57 -18.45
N VAL A 433 -36.37 3.97 -18.11
CA VAL A 433 -35.36 4.26 -19.15
C VAL A 433 -34.95 3.01 -19.94
N PHE A 434 -35.05 1.82 -19.34
CA PHE A 434 -34.75 0.55 -20.01
C PHE A 434 -35.69 0.21 -21.17
N LYS A 435 -36.88 0.84 -21.22
CA LYS A 435 -37.86 0.69 -22.30
C LYS A 435 -37.26 0.98 -23.68
N MET A 436 -36.32 1.92 -23.76
CA MET A 436 -35.60 2.22 -25.00
C MET A 436 -34.78 1.02 -25.50
N ILE A 437 -34.18 0.25 -24.58
CA ILE A 437 -33.40 -0.95 -24.91
C ILE A 437 -34.34 -2.06 -25.40
N SER A 438 -35.42 -2.34 -24.67
CA SER A 438 -36.43 -3.34 -25.06
C SER A 438 -37.05 -3.00 -26.43
N MET A 439 -37.42 -1.73 -26.65
CA MET A 439 -37.94 -1.26 -27.94
C MET A 439 -36.94 -1.46 -29.07
N SER A 440 -35.67 -1.11 -28.84
CA SER A 440 -34.62 -1.26 -29.86
C SER A 440 -34.42 -2.71 -30.26
N ALA A 441 -34.35 -3.63 -29.28
CA ALA A 441 -34.24 -5.06 -29.55
C ALA A 441 -35.45 -5.62 -30.32
N ALA A 442 -36.66 -5.18 -29.97
CA ALA A 442 -37.89 -5.59 -30.64
C ALA A 442 -37.95 -5.13 -32.10
N LEU A 443 -37.55 -3.87 -32.37
CA LEU A 443 -37.46 -3.31 -33.72
C LEU A 443 -36.37 -4.00 -34.55
N GLU A 444 -35.19 -4.24 -33.98
CA GLU A 444 -34.07 -4.91 -34.65
C GLU A 444 -34.44 -6.34 -35.08
N LYS A 445 -35.19 -7.05 -34.23
CA LYS A 445 -35.71 -8.40 -34.55
C LYS A 445 -36.93 -8.38 -35.47
N ASN A 446 -37.39 -7.21 -35.92
CA ASN A 446 -38.59 -7.03 -36.73
C ASN A 446 -39.85 -7.69 -36.11
N LEU A 447 -39.90 -7.80 -34.78
CA LEU A 447 -41.08 -8.34 -34.07
C LEU A 447 -42.24 -7.34 -34.10
N TYR A 448 -41.88 -6.06 -34.06
CA TYR A 448 -42.79 -4.92 -34.14
C TYR A 448 -42.19 -3.86 -35.08
N SER A 449 -43.04 -2.93 -35.52
CA SER A 449 -42.64 -1.72 -36.23
C SER A 449 -43.00 -0.49 -35.40
N GLN A 450 -42.51 0.69 -35.77
CA GLN A 450 -42.89 1.95 -35.13
C GLN A 450 -44.42 2.22 -35.13
N TYR A 451 -45.15 1.60 -36.06
CA TYR A 451 -46.61 1.74 -36.21
C TYR A 451 -47.41 0.59 -35.60
N SER A 452 -46.75 -0.44 -35.06
CA SER A 452 -47.44 -1.51 -34.34
C SER A 452 -48.22 -0.90 -33.18
N SER A 453 -49.48 -1.29 -33.02
CA SER A 453 -50.37 -0.75 -32.01
C SER A 453 -50.72 -1.79 -30.94
N PHE A 454 -50.96 -1.30 -29.73
CA PHE A 454 -51.38 -2.10 -28.60
C PHE A 454 -52.26 -1.26 -27.67
N PHE A 455 -53.34 -1.87 -27.17
CA PHE A 455 -54.17 -1.26 -26.17
C PHE A 455 -53.46 -1.29 -24.80
N CYS A 456 -52.96 -0.13 -24.37
CA CYS A 456 -52.28 0.05 -23.10
C CYS A 456 -53.28 0.13 -21.95
N GLU A 457 -53.55 -1.01 -21.33
CA GLU A 457 -54.37 -1.15 -20.13
C GLU A 457 -53.70 -0.59 -18.87
N GLN A 458 -54.41 -0.53 -17.74
CA GLN A 458 -53.81 -0.15 -16.44
C GLN A 458 -53.01 -1.29 -15.80
N SER A 459 -53.23 -2.52 -16.25
CA SER A 459 -52.52 -3.70 -15.80
C SER A 459 -52.49 -4.74 -16.90
N MET A 460 -51.60 -5.71 -16.77
CA MET A 460 -51.49 -6.82 -17.69
C MET A 460 -51.23 -8.09 -16.88
N TRP A 461 -51.97 -9.14 -17.20
CA TRP A 461 -51.70 -10.48 -16.72
C TRP A 461 -50.57 -11.09 -17.55
N VAL A 462 -49.45 -11.44 -16.91
CA VAL A 462 -48.22 -11.88 -17.60
C VAL A 462 -47.84 -13.30 -17.14
N CYS A 463 -47.49 -14.14 -18.12
CA CYS A 463 -46.99 -15.51 -17.91
C CYS A 463 -47.84 -16.37 -16.96
N ASP A 464 -49.15 -16.21 -16.96
CA ASP A 464 -50.11 -16.95 -16.14
C ASP A 464 -49.82 -17.00 -14.64
N SER A 465 -49.07 -16.03 -14.13
CA SER A 465 -48.53 -16.07 -12.76
C SER A 465 -48.60 -14.76 -12.01
N VAL A 466 -48.63 -13.61 -12.71
CA VAL A 466 -48.61 -12.29 -12.04
C VAL A 466 -49.37 -11.21 -12.83
N THR A 467 -50.09 -10.37 -12.10
CA THR A 467 -50.59 -9.09 -12.63
C THR A 467 -49.53 -8.02 -12.43
N LEU A 468 -49.04 -7.45 -13.53
CA LEU A 468 -48.18 -6.26 -13.50
C LEU A 468 -49.02 -5.02 -13.82
N TYR A 469 -48.63 -3.86 -13.26
CA TYR A 469 -49.41 -2.63 -13.35
C TYR A 469 -48.66 -1.56 -14.13
N ASP A 470 -49.41 -0.72 -14.85
CA ASP A 470 -48.86 0.50 -15.39
C ASP A 470 -48.54 1.50 -14.26
N TRP A 471 -47.56 2.38 -14.47
CA TRP A 471 -47.18 3.37 -13.45
C TRP A 471 -48.35 4.33 -13.15
N THR A 472 -49.23 4.56 -14.13
CA THR A 472 -50.44 5.38 -14.00
C THR A 472 -51.44 4.84 -12.98
N TYR A 473 -51.43 3.53 -12.72
CA TYR A 473 -52.31 2.88 -11.74
C TYR A 473 -52.14 3.47 -10.33
N ALA A 474 -50.89 3.69 -9.91
CA ALA A 474 -50.58 4.27 -8.60
C ALA A 474 -51.10 5.70 -8.43
N TYR A 475 -51.40 6.40 -9.53
CA TYR A 475 -51.91 7.77 -9.55
C TYR A 475 -53.40 7.85 -9.89
N GLY A 476 -54.12 6.71 -9.91
CA GLY A 476 -55.56 6.68 -10.19
C GLY A 476 -55.95 7.16 -11.60
N THR A 477 -54.99 7.18 -12.53
CA THR A 477 -55.22 7.62 -13.91
C THR A 477 -55.71 6.45 -14.77
N GLY A 478 -56.70 6.69 -15.64
CA GLY A 478 -57.27 5.73 -16.58
C GLY A 478 -56.24 5.04 -17.49
N ALA A 479 -56.65 3.94 -18.13
CA ALA A 479 -55.84 3.29 -19.17
C ALA A 479 -55.42 4.28 -20.26
N SER A 480 -54.20 4.15 -20.78
CA SER A 480 -53.69 5.07 -21.80
C SER A 480 -54.35 4.86 -23.17
N GLY A 481 -55.00 3.72 -23.38
CA GLY A 481 -55.75 3.40 -24.60
C GLY A 481 -54.87 2.82 -25.71
N GLU A 482 -55.37 2.87 -26.94
CA GLU A 482 -54.62 2.37 -28.10
C GLU A 482 -53.41 3.28 -28.38
N LEU A 483 -52.21 2.71 -28.30
CA LEU A 483 -50.96 3.42 -28.57
C LEU A 483 -50.13 2.65 -29.58
N THR A 484 -49.57 3.36 -30.56
CA THR A 484 -48.43 2.85 -31.34
C THR A 484 -47.22 2.61 -30.44
N LEU A 485 -46.23 1.84 -30.91
CA LEU A 485 -44.99 1.60 -30.15
C LEU A 485 -44.26 2.90 -29.76
N VAL A 486 -44.22 3.88 -30.68
CA VAL A 486 -43.63 5.21 -30.42
C VAL A 486 -44.43 5.96 -29.35
N GLU A 487 -45.76 5.96 -29.45
CA GLU A 487 -46.62 6.58 -28.43
C GLU A 487 -46.53 5.86 -27.08
N GLY A 488 -46.31 4.54 -27.09
CA GLY A 488 -46.07 3.71 -25.91
C GLY A 488 -44.81 4.16 -25.16
N LEU A 489 -43.73 4.47 -25.88
CA LEU A 489 -42.53 5.07 -25.28
C LEU A 489 -42.81 6.50 -24.78
N MET A 490 -43.49 7.34 -25.56
CA MET A 490 -43.82 8.73 -25.18
C MET A 490 -44.67 8.80 -23.90
N ARG A 491 -45.63 7.87 -23.74
CA ARG A 491 -46.48 7.76 -22.54
C ARG A 491 -45.85 6.94 -21.43
N SER A 492 -44.68 6.35 -21.67
CA SER A 492 -44.03 5.41 -20.76
C SER A 492 -44.98 4.28 -20.32
N CYS A 493 -45.81 3.75 -21.21
CA CYS A 493 -46.78 2.70 -20.92
C CYS A 493 -46.09 1.38 -20.55
N ASN A 494 -46.14 0.92 -19.29
CA ASN A 494 -45.48 -0.32 -18.87
C ASN A 494 -46.01 -1.56 -19.63
N PRO A 495 -47.33 -1.77 -19.83
CA PRO A 495 -47.85 -2.95 -20.52
C PRO A 495 -47.29 -3.17 -21.92
N TRP A 496 -46.98 -2.11 -22.67
CA TRP A 496 -46.30 -2.23 -23.96
C TRP A 496 -44.96 -2.98 -23.81
N PHE A 497 -44.18 -2.62 -22.79
CA PHE A 497 -42.86 -3.21 -22.57
C PHE A 497 -42.90 -4.54 -21.82
N TYR A 498 -43.96 -4.82 -21.05
CA TYR A 498 -44.25 -6.15 -20.54
C TYR A 498 -44.61 -7.14 -21.64
N ARG A 499 -45.22 -6.68 -22.74
CA ARG A 499 -45.52 -7.50 -23.91
C ARG A 499 -44.28 -7.73 -24.79
N ILE A 500 -43.33 -6.80 -24.78
CA ILE A 500 -42.07 -6.92 -25.53
C ILE A 500 -41.11 -7.89 -24.85
N GLY A 501 -40.94 -7.77 -23.53
CA GLY A 501 -40.17 -8.70 -22.71
C GLY A 501 -40.85 -10.05 -22.60
#